data_AF-A0A838UR25-F1
#
_entry.id   AF-A0A838UR25-F1
#
_cell.length_a   1.000
_cell.length_b   1.000
_cell.length_c   1.000
_cell.angle_alpha   90.00
_cell.angle_beta   90.00
_cell.angle_gamma   90.00
#
_symmetry.space_group_name_H-M   'P 1'
#
loop_
_entity.id
_entity.type
_entity.pdbx_description
1 polymer ?
#
loop_
_entity_poly.entity_id
_entity_poly.type
_entity_poly.pdbx_seq_one_letter_code
_entity_poly.pdbx_strand_id
1 'polypeptide(L)'
;RYPYTTTAVKPKGSVFWAAVVMFVGGLVLSFIPFFGGLIAGIVGGKIAGSSERGVLAAIAPAILAGLGILLVGLIHPIVGIIAGVAAFFFAALHLIGEGVGAFIGGKL
;
A
#
# COMPACT_ATOMS: atom_id res chain seq x y z
N ARG A 1 0.02 11.70 -47.29
CA ARG A 1 -0.39 11.99 -45.90
C ARG A 1 -0.17 10.71 -45.11
N TYR A 2 0.85 10.65 -44.26
CA TYR A 2 1.11 9.49 -43.41
C TYR A 2 0.18 9.57 -42.19
N PRO A 3 -0.55 8.50 -41.84
CA PRO A 3 -1.33 8.50 -40.60
C PRO A 3 -0.35 8.39 -39.43
N TYR A 4 -0.21 9.46 -38.66
CA TYR A 4 0.42 9.38 -37.35
C TYR A 4 -0.58 8.68 -36.43
N THR A 5 -0.41 7.38 -36.26
CA THR A 5 -1.12 6.64 -35.21
C THR A 5 -0.53 7.10 -33.88
N THR A 6 -1.11 8.14 -33.29
CA THR A 6 -0.79 8.56 -31.93
C THR A 6 -1.23 7.42 -31.02
N THR A 7 -0.33 6.47 -30.75
CA THR A 7 -0.55 5.48 -29.71
C THR A 7 -0.70 6.25 -28.41
N ALA A 8 -1.94 6.37 -27.94
CA ALA A 8 -2.23 7.00 -26.66
C ALA A 8 -1.52 6.17 -25.58
N VAL A 9 -0.32 6.61 -25.19
CA VAL A 9 0.44 6.00 -24.11
C VAL A 9 -0.39 6.23 -22.85
N LYS A 10 -1.08 5.18 -22.38
CA LYS A 10 -1.82 5.23 -21.11
C LYS A 10 -0.82 5.69 -20.04
N PRO A 11 -1.08 6.80 -19.31
CA PRO A 11 -0.14 7.28 -18.32
C PRO A 11 0.15 6.15 -17.31
N LYS A 12 1.44 5.84 -17.11
CA LYS A 12 1.87 4.81 -16.16
C LYS A 12 1.44 5.27 -14.76
N GLY A 13 0.70 4.41 -14.06
CA GLY A 13 0.40 4.62 -12.64
C GLY A 13 1.66 4.61 -11.77
N SER A 14 1.56 5.17 -10.56
CA SER A 14 2.69 5.37 -9.63
C SER A 14 2.56 4.48 -8.40
N VAL A 15 3.54 3.57 -8.23
CA VAL A 15 3.64 2.67 -7.07
C VAL A 15 3.88 3.46 -5.79
N PHE A 16 4.68 4.52 -5.86
CA PHE A 16 4.99 5.36 -4.69
C PHE A 16 3.73 6.05 -4.16
N TRP A 17 2.96 6.71 -5.02
CA TRP A 17 1.72 7.38 -4.60
C TRP A 17 0.65 6.39 -4.17
N ALA A 18 0.59 5.21 -4.80
CA ALA A 18 -0.27 4.13 -4.36
C ALA A 18 0.08 3.67 -2.94
N ALA A 19 1.36 3.46 -2.63
CA ALA A 19 1.82 3.04 -1.31
C ALA A 19 1.51 4.10 -0.23
N VAL A 20 1.71 5.38 -0.55
CA VAL A 20 1.36 6.50 0.35
C VAL A 20 -0.14 6.51 0.64
N VAL A 21 -0.98 6.38 -0.39
CA VAL A 21 -2.44 6.37 -0.21
C VAL A 21 -2.91 5.12 0.54
N MET A 22 -2.30 3.97 0.31
CA MET A 22 -2.63 2.75 1.07
C MET A 22 -2.25 2.91 2.53
N PHE A 23 -1.04 3.39 2.84
CA PHE A 23 -0.62 3.61 4.22
C PHE A 23 -1.49 4.65 4.95
N VAL A 24 -1.66 5.83 4.36
CA VAL A 24 -2.44 6.92 4.95
C VAL A 24 -3.92 6.55 4.99
N GLY A 25 -4.45 5.95 3.93
CA GLY A 25 -5.83 5.50 3.84
C GLY A 25 -6.13 4.40 4.84
N GLY A 26 -5.24 3.41 5.00
CA GLY A 26 -5.34 2.35 5.98
C GLY A 26 -5.32 2.89 7.41
N LEU A 27 -4.45 3.88 7.71
CA LEU A 27 -4.46 4.56 9.00
C LEU A 27 -5.76 5.34 9.25
N VAL A 28 -6.20 6.14 8.28
CA VAL A 28 -7.41 6.95 8.41
C VAL A 28 -8.66 6.08 8.50
N LEU A 29 -8.72 4.97 7.75
CA LEU A 29 -9.87 4.06 7.72
C LEU A 29 -9.75 2.90 8.71
N SER A 30 -8.72 2.88 9.56
CA SER A 30 -8.51 1.82 10.56
C SER A 30 -9.65 1.70 11.58
N PHE A 31 -10.50 2.72 11.69
CA PHE A 31 -11.73 2.66 12.49
C PHE A 31 -12.78 1.69 11.93
N ILE A 32 -12.68 1.30 10.64
CA ILE A 32 -13.55 0.29 10.03
C ILE A 32 -12.75 -1.01 9.84
N PRO A 33 -12.80 -1.94 10.79
CA PRO A 33 -12.10 -3.21 10.65
C PRO A 33 -12.56 -3.93 9.38
N PHE A 34 -11.62 -4.62 8.72
CA PHE A 34 -11.78 -5.33 7.44
C PHE A 34 -12.04 -4.45 6.20
N PHE A 35 -12.95 -3.48 6.27
CA PHE A 35 -13.31 -2.66 5.09
C PHE A 35 -12.34 -1.51 4.85
N GLY A 36 -11.72 -0.95 5.90
CA GLY A 36 -10.82 0.19 5.76
C GLY A 36 -9.62 -0.12 4.84
N GLY A 37 -8.96 -1.25 5.09
CA GLY A 37 -7.89 -1.74 4.22
C GLY A 37 -8.37 -2.04 2.80
N LEU A 38 -9.57 -2.60 2.63
CA LEU A 38 -10.11 -2.89 1.30
C LEU A 38 -10.29 -1.61 0.46
N ILE A 39 -10.88 -0.56 1.06
CA ILE A 39 -11.11 0.71 0.37
C ILE A 39 -9.79 1.40 0.04
N ALA A 40 -8.85 1.46 1.01
CA ALA A 40 -7.52 2.01 0.79
C ALA A 40 -6.78 1.25 -0.32
N GLY A 41 -6.89 -0.08 -0.32
CA GLY A 41 -6.38 -0.96 -1.36
C GLY A 41 -6.96 -0.63 -2.74
N ILE A 42 -8.29 -0.52 -2.88
CA ILE A 42 -8.93 -0.20 -4.17
C ILE A 42 -8.43 1.13 -4.73
N VAL A 43 -8.40 2.18 -3.90
CA VAL A 43 -7.95 3.51 -4.33
C VAL A 43 -6.47 3.48 -4.70
N GLY A 44 -5.62 2.85 -3.88
CA GLY A 44 -4.20 2.72 -4.17
C GLY A 44 -3.92 1.88 -5.41
N GLY A 45 -4.66 0.78 -5.62
CA GLY A 45 -4.53 -0.09 -6.79
C GLY A 45 -4.81 0.67 -8.08
N LYS A 46 -5.84 1.52 -8.08
CA LYS A 46 -6.17 2.39 -9.21
C LYS A 46 -5.06 3.40 -9.51
N ILE A 47 -4.43 3.94 -8.47
CA ILE A 47 -3.27 4.85 -8.60
C ILE A 47 -2.04 4.12 -9.15
N ALA A 48 -1.85 2.85 -8.77
CA ALA A 48 -0.75 2.01 -9.25
C ALA A 48 -0.89 1.64 -10.74
N GLY A 49 -2.13 1.60 -11.24
CA GLY A 49 -2.45 1.41 -12.67
C GLY A 49 -2.26 -0.02 -13.20
N SER A 50 -1.91 -0.98 -12.33
CA SER A 50 -1.97 -2.42 -12.60
C SER A 50 -2.08 -3.21 -11.31
N SER A 51 -2.65 -4.42 -11.36
CA SER A 51 -2.79 -5.28 -10.17
C SER A 51 -1.45 -5.64 -9.54
N GLU A 52 -0.44 -6.01 -10.34
CA GLU A 52 0.91 -6.35 -9.84
C GLU A 52 1.55 -5.16 -9.11
N ARG A 53 1.47 -3.96 -9.70
CA ARG A 53 1.98 -2.73 -9.09
C ARG A 53 1.20 -2.34 -7.85
N GLY A 54 -0.11 -2.58 -7.83
CA GLY A 54 -0.97 -2.36 -6.68
C GLY A 54 -0.59 -3.25 -5.50
N VAL A 55 -0.41 -4.55 -5.73
CA VAL A 55 0.01 -5.49 -4.67
C VAL A 55 1.41 -5.14 -4.16
N LEU A 56 2.34 -4.76 -5.04
CA LEU A 56 3.66 -4.26 -4.62
C LEU A 56 3.54 -2.99 -3.77
N ALA A 57 2.66 -2.07 -4.16
CA ALA A 57 2.39 -0.85 -3.40
C ALA A 57 1.77 -1.12 -2.03
N ALA A 58 0.94 -2.18 -1.89
CA ALA A 58 0.31 -2.55 -0.62
C ALA A 58 1.31 -3.12 0.38
N ILE A 59 2.34 -3.83 -0.09
CA ILE A 59 3.36 -4.44 0.77
C ILE A 59 4.45 -3.43 1.14
N ALA A 60 4.73 -2.44 0.28
CA ALA A 60 5.82 -1.50 0.47
C ALA A 60 5.81 -0.75 1.82
N PRO A 61 4.67 -0.22 2.32
CA PRO A 61 4.61 0.43 3.62
C PRO A 61 4.99 -0.50 4.77
N ALA A 62 4.59 -1.76 4.74
CA ALA A 62 4.90 -2.73 5.79
C ALA A 62 6.40 -3.05 5.84
N ILE A 63 7.05 -3.17 4.68
CA ILE A 63 8.51 -3.37 4.60
C ILE A 63 9.25 -2.14 5.16
N LEU A 64 8.84 -0.94 4.73
CA LEU A 64 9.48 0.31 5.21
C LEU A 64 9.29 0.49 6.71
N ALA A 65 8.10 0.21 7.24
CA ALA A 65 7.83 0.24 8.67
C ALA A 65 8.69 -0.77 9.43
N GLY A 66 8.79 -2.01 8.94
CA GLY A 66 9.62 -3.06 9.54
C GLY A 66 11.10 -2.68 9.61
N LEU A 67 11.65 -2.10 8.54
CA LEU A 67 13.02 -1.59 8.52
C LEU A 67 13.23 -0.44 9.51
N GLY A 68 12.29 0.50 9.57
CA GLY A 68 12.34 1.60 10.53
C GLY A 68 12.31 1.11 11.98
N ILE A 69 11.45 0.15 12.29
CA ILE A 69 11.33 -0.46 13.62
C ILE A 69 12.61 -1.22 14.00
N LEU A 70 13.21 -1.95 13.06
CA LEU A 70 14.48 -2.64 13.28
C LEU A 70 15.59 -1.64 13.68
N LEU A 71 15.70 -0.53 12.95
CA LEU A 71 16.70 0.51 13.23
C LEU A 71 16.47 1.17 14.59
N VAL A 72 15.20 1.48 14.93
CA VAL A 72 14.84 2.03 16.24
C VAL A 72 15.14 1.02 17.36
N GLY A 73 14.81 -0.24 17.16
CA GLY A 73 15.05 -1.32 18.12
C GLY A 73 16.53 -1.57 18.42
N LEU A 74 17.42 -1.25 17.48
CA LEU A 74 18.86 -1.34 17.70
C LEU A 74 19.38 -0.35 18.75
N ILE A 75 18.74 0.83 18.84
CA ILE A 75 19.11 1.89 19.78
C ILE A 75 18.24 1.84 21.05
N HIS A 76 16.95 1.53 20.89
CA HIS A 76 15.95 1.50 21.95
C HIS A 76 15.16 0.18 21.91
N PRO A 77 15.67 -0.92 22.50
CA PRO A 77 15.10 -2.25 22.35
C PRO A 77 13.63 -2.37 22.78
N ILE A 78 13.27 -1.74 23.90
CA ILE A 78 11.89 -1.76 24.42
C ILE A 78 10.94 -1.05 23.45
N VAL A 79 11.35 0.11 22.90
CA VAL A 79 10.57 0.85 21.92
C VAL A 79 10.42 0.04 20.63
N GLY A 80 11.50 -0.61 20.18
CA GLY A 80 11.49 -1.49 19.02
C GLY A 80 10.53 -2.66 19.18
N ILE A 81 10.51 -3.31 20.36
CA ILE A 81 9.58 -4.42 20.64
C ILE A 81 8.13 -3.92 20.61
N ILE A 82 7.82 -2.84 21.33
CA ILE A 82 6.45 -2.31 21.40
C ILE A 82 5.97 -1.87 20.01
N ALA A 83 6.80 -1.12 19.27
CA ALA A 83 6.49 -0.67 17.92
C ALA A 83 6.34 -1.86 16.95
N GLY A 84 7.20 -2.88 17.07
CA GLY A 84 7.12 -4.10 16.27
C GLY A 84 5.83 -4.87 16.49
N VAL A 85 5.40 -5.05 17.74
CA VAL A 85 4.12 -5.70 18.06
C VAL A 85 2.96 -4.90 17.50
N ALA A 86 2.93 -3.57 17.72
CA ALA A 86 1.87 -2.71 17.22
C ALA A 86 1.78 -2.72 15.68
N ALA A 87 2.91 -2.60 14.99
CA ALA A 87 2.98 -2.63 13.54
C ALA A 87 2.62 -4.00 12.97
N PHE A 88 3.00 -5.09 13.64
CA PHE A 88 2.61 -6.44 13.25
C PHE A 88 1.08 -6.61 13.28
N PHE A 89 0.43 -6.22 14.36
CA PHE A 89 -1.03 -6.29 14.44
C PHE A 89 -1.71 -5.39 13.42
N PHE A 90 -1.21 -4.16 13.23
CA PHE A 90 -1.74 -3.26 12.21
C PHE A 90 -1.66 -3.89 10.81
N ALA A 91 -0.48 -4.40 10.45
CA ALA A 91 -0.25 -5.08 9.18
C ALA A 91 -1.14 -6.32 9.04
N ALA A 92 -1.17 -7.21 10.03
CA ALA A 92 -1.96 -8.44 9.98
C ALA A 92 -3.46 -8.17 9.73
N LEU A 93 -4.00 -7.09 10.30
CA LEU A 93 -5.40 -6.70 10.14
C LEU A 93 -5.69 -6.02 8.80
N HIS A 94 -4.73 -5.32 8.20
CA HIS A 94 -4.95 -4.50 7.01
C HIS A 94 -4.40 -5.10 5.72
N LEU A 95 -3.30 -5.87 5.75
CA LEU A 95 -2.57 -6.32 4.56
C LEU A 95 -3.44 -7.15 3.60
N ILE A 96 -4.32 -8.01 4.15
CA ILE A 96 -5.19 -8.86 3.35
C ILE A 96 -6.22 -8.01 2.61
N GLY A 97 -6.89 -7.09 3.33
CA GLY A 97 -7.85 -6.16 2.75
C GLY A 97 -7.21 -5.24 1.71
N GLU A 98 -6.07 -4.62 2.05
CA GLU A 98 -5.31 -3.76 1.15
C GLU A 98 -4.82 -4.52 -0.08
N GLY A 99 -4.29 -5.73 0.07
CA GLY A 99 -3.82 -6.55 -1.04
C GLY A 99 -4.96 -6.95 -1.99
N VAL A 100 -6.09 -7.41 -1.47
CA VAL A 100 -7.28 -7.76 -2.27
C VAL A 100 -7.84 -6.51 -2.96
N GLY A 101 -7.95 -5.41 -2.22
CA GLY A 101 -8.41 -4.13 -2.76
C GLY A 101 -7.49 -3.62 -3.85
N ALA A 102 -6.18 -3.69 -3.65
CA ALA A 102 -5.16 -3.27 -4.62
C ALA A 102 -5.23 -4.07 -5.91
N PHE A 103 -5.44 -5.39 -5.80
CA PHE A 103 -5.59 -6.25 -6.96
C PHE A 103 -6.80 -5.86 -7.80
N ILE A 104 -7.95 -5.60 -7.15
CA ILE A 104 -9.20 -5.16 -7.80
C ILE A 104 -9.01 -3.76 -8.40
N GLY A 105 -8.53 -2.81 -7.59
CA GLY A 105 -8.30 -1.43 -7.98
C GLY A 105 -7.34 -1.28 -9.14
N GLY A 106 -6.31 -2.14 -9.21
CA GLY A 106 -5.36 -2.15 -10.33
C GLY A 106 -5.92 -2.65 -11.66
N LYS A 107 -7.13 -3.23 -11.68
CA LYS A 107 -7.85 -3.60 -12.91
C LYS A 107 -8.85 -2.54 -13.37
N LEU A 108 -9.18 -1.58 -12.49
CA LEU A 108 -10.10 -0.47 -12.74
C LEU A 108 -9.35 0.72 -13.37
#